data_AF-A0A9E1PBB6-F1
#
_entry.id   AF-A0A9E1PBB6-F1
#
_cell.length_a   1.000
_cell.length_b   1.000
_cell.length_c   1.000
_cell.angle_alpha   90.00
_cell.angle_beta   90.00
_cell.angle_gamma   90.00
#
_symmetry.space_group_name_H-M   'P 1'
#
loop_
_entity.id
_entity.type
_entity.pdbx_description
1 polymer ?
#
loop_
_entity_poly.entity_id
_entity_poly.type
_entity_poly.pdbx_seq_one_letter_code
_entity_poly.pdbx_strand_id
1 'polypeptide(L)'
;MRWLRNLYDWVLKWSNSKYGPLMLGLMAFAEASFFPIPPDVLLIPLALGLRTKAFRLAFICSLGSILGAIFGYVIGSYLWWEGVNQFSWLARLFFDVIPGFTPEIFYSIQTKYEIWNFWVVFTAGFTPIPFKVITISAGAFDINFILFVIASTLSRSARFFLLSALIWKFGE
;
A
#
# COMPACT_ATOMS: atom_id res chain seq x y z
N MET A 1 -24.81 -5.11 17.60
CA MET A 1 -24.03 -4.35 16.60
C MET A 1 -23.43 -3.05 17.17
N ARG A 2 -22.93 -3.04 18.43
CA ARG A 2 -22.41 -1.81 19.07
C ARG A 2 -21.05 -1.40 18.52
N TRP A 3 -20.25 -2.37 18.09
CA TRP A 3 -18.88 -2.21 17.59
C TRP A 3 -18.86 -1.59 16.18
N LEU A 4 -19.79 -1.99 15.32
CA LEU A 4 -19.99 -1.38 13.99
C LEU A 4 -20.44 0.08 14.09
N ARG A 5 -21.33 0.42 15.03
CA ARG A 5 -21.69 1.81 15.32
C ARG A 5 -20.50 2.61 15.83
N ASN A 6 -19.71 2.06 16.75
CA ASN A 6 -18.52 2.76 17.24
C ASN A 6 -17.48 3.03 16.13
N LEU A 7 -17.29 2.09 15.21
CA LEU A 7 -16.44 2.28 14.02
C LEU A 7 -17.00 3.36 13.10
N TYR A 8 -18.31 3.34 12.85
CA TYR A 8 -19.01 4.35 12.06
C TYR A 8 -18.90 5.75 12.68
N ASP A 9 -19.15 5.87 13.99
CA ASP A 9 -19.05 7.13 14.74
C ASP A 9 -17.59 7.63 14.78
N TRP A 10 -16.63 6.73 14.86
CA TRP A 10 -15.20 7.05 14.77
C TRP A 10 -14.83 7.61 13.40
N VAL A 11 -15.27 6.96 12.33
CA VAL A 11 -15.10 7.42 10.94
C VAL A 11 -15.74 8.79 10.74
N LEU A 12 -16.97 8.99 11.22
CA LEU A 12 -17.68 10.28 11.18
C LEU A 12 -16.94 11.36 11.96
N LYS A 13 -16.39 11.03 13.13
CA LYS A 13 -15.60 11.97 13.95
C LYS A 13 -14.39 12.47 13.18
N TRP A 14 -13.66 11.58 12.48
CA TRP A 14 -12.54 11.98 11.64
C TRP A 14 -12.98 12.79 10.42
N SER A 15 -14.12 12.41 9.83
CA SER A 15 -14.73 13.12 8.69
C SER A 15 -15.06 14.57 9.02
N ASN A 16 -15.53 14.82 10.24
CA ASN A 16 -15.88 16.16 10.72
C ASN A 16 -14.70 16.90 11.39
N SER A 17 -13.54 16.25 11.53
CA SER A 17 -12.36 16.87 12.14
C SER A 17 -11.50 17.59 11.10
N LYS A 18 -10.87 18.69 11.51
CA LYS A 18 -9.84 19.38 10.72
C LYS A 18 -8.62 18.50 10.37
N TYR A 19 -8.44 17.38 11.07
CA TYR A 19 -7.33 16.44 10.90
C TYR A 19 -7.68 15.24 10.01
N GLY A 20 -8.92 15.12 9.51
CA GLY A 20 -9.37 14.01 8.67
C GLY A 20 -8.46 13.72 7.46
N PRO A 21 -8.09 14.75 6.66
CA PRO A 21 -7.17 14.55 5.53
C PRO A 21 -5.77 14.07 5.95
N LEU A 22 -5.26 14.53 7.10
CA LEU A 22 -3.97 14.10 7.62
C LEU A 22 -4.01 12.64 8.07
N MET A 23 -5.07 12.24 8.78
CA MET A 23 -5.28 10.85 9.18
C MET A 23 -5.41 9.92 7.98
N LEU A 24 -6.08 10.36 6.92
CA LEU A 24 -6.16 9.64 5.64
C LEU A 24 -4.77 9.41 5.04
N GLY A 25 -3.92 10.44 5.01
CA GLY A 25 -2.54 10.32 4.54
C GLY A 25 -1.71 9.35 5.37
N LEU A 26 -1.82 9.42 6.70
CA LEU A 26 -1.13 8.50 7.62
C LEU A 26 -1.62 7.05 7.47
N MET A 27 -2.92 6.83 7.29
CA MET A 27 -3.46 5.51 7.02
C MET A 27 -2.96 4.95 5.69
N ALA A 28 -2.92 5.78 4.64
CA ALA A 28 -2.41 5.37 3.33
C ALA A 28 -0.91 5.03 3.39
N PHE A 29 -0.14 5.78 4.17
CA PHE A 29 1.26 5.47 4.48
C PHE A 29 1.39 4.13 5.19
N ALA A 30 0.62 3.95 6.26
CA ALA A 30 0.66 2.74 7.07
C ALA A 30 0.25 1.50 6.27
N GLU A 31 -0.76 1.60 5.42
CA GLU A 31 -1.22 0.50 4.56
C GLU A 31 -0.17 0.03 3.57
N ALA A 32 0.52 0.97 2.93
CA ALA A 32 1.55 0.66 1.94
C ALA A 32 2.85 0.14 2.56
N SER A 33 3.05 0.31 3.87
CA SER A 33 4.29 -0.05 4.57
C SER A 33 4.15 -1.27 5.47
N PHE A 34 3.31 -1.23 6.51
CA PHE A 34 3.27 -2.30 7.53
C PHE A 34 1.86 -2.62 8.07
N PHE A 35 0.96 -1.64 8.23
CA PHE A 35 -0.30 -1.80 8.97
C PHE A 35 -1.49 -2.17 8.08
N PRO A 36 -2.40 -3.11 8.43
CA PRO A 36 -3.41 -3.64 7.51
C PRO A 36 -4.73 -2.85 7.45
N ILE A 37 -4.73 -1.54 7.76
CA ILE A 37 -5.96 -0.73 7.64
C ILE A 37 -6.04 -0.12 6.24
N PRO A 38 -7.03 -0.48 5.40
CA PRO A 38 -7.20 0.12 4.09
C PRO A 38 -7.58 1.60 4.20
N PRO A 39 -6.92 2.50 3.46
CA PRO A 39 -7.26 3.92 3.48
C PRO A 39 -8.64 4.20 2.88
N ASP A 40 -9.16 3.30 2.04
CA ASP A 40 -10.49 3.38 1.41
C ASP A 40 -11.61 3.52 2.44
N VAL A 41 -11.45 2.88 3.62
CA VAL A 41 -12.43 2.94 4.73
C VAL A 41 -12.66 4.37 5.21
N LEU A 42 -11.64 5.23 5.14
CA LEU A 42 -11.74 6.64 5.53
C LEU A 42 -11.93 7.56 4.31
N LEU A 43 -11.37 7.20 3.15
CA LEU A 43 -11.48 7.98 1.91
C LEU A 43 -12.93 8.08 1.44
N ILE A 44 -13.67 6.96 1.42
CA ILE A 44 -15.06 6.91 0.96
C ILE A 44 -15.96 7.88 1.74
N PRO A 45 -16.06 7.78 3.09
CA PRO A 45 -16.92 8.67 3.87
C PRO A 45 -16.48 10.13 3.83
N LEU A 46 -15.17 10.42 3.81
CA LEU A 46 -14.66 11.79 3.65
C LEU A 46 -15.04 12.38 2.29
N ALA A 47 -14.91 11.60 1.21
CA ALA A 47 -15.24 12.02 -0.14
C ALA A 47 -16.75 12.17 -0.33
N LEU A 48 -17.58 11.32 0.30
CA LEU A 48 -19.04 11.46 0.29
C LEU A 48 -19.51 12.70 1.07
N GLY A 49 -18.92 12.97 2.23
CA GLY A 49 -19.26 14.14 3.04
C GLY A 49 -18.82 15.47 2.41
N LEU A 50 -17.74 15.47 1.63
CA LEU A 50 -17.17 16.66 0.99
C LEU A 50 -16.78 16.36 -0.47
N ARG A 51 -17.76 16.09 -1.33
CA ARG A 51 -17.52 15.70 -2.74
C ARG A 51 -16.65 16.68 -3.51
N THR A 52 -16.81 17.98 -3.29
CA THR A 52 -15.99 19.03 -3.94
C THR A 52 -14.50 18.92 -3.64
N LYS A 53 -14.13 18.22 -2.56
CA LYS A 53 -12.74 17.98 -2.14
C LYS A 53 -12.26 16.54 -2.40
N ALA A 54 -13.06 15.68 -3.05
CA ALA A 54 -12.75 14.27 -3.27
C ALA A 54 -11.39 14.05 -3.96
N PHE A 55 -11.06 14.86 -4.98
CA PHE A 55 -9.76 14.79 -5.66
C PHE A 55 -8.58 15.24 -4.78
N ARG A 56 -8.80 16.23 -3.90
CA ARG A 56 -7.78 16.67 -2.94
C ARG A 56 -7.50 15.57 -1.91
N LEU A 57 -8.53 14.85 -1.47
CA LEU A 57 -8.39 13.71 -0.57
C LEU A 57 -7.65 12.55 -1.24
N ALA A 58 -7.98 12.23 -2.50
CA ALA A 58 -7.24 11.25 -3.28
C ALA A 58 -5.76 11.62 -3.40
N PHE A 59 -5.45 12.89 -3.69
CA PHE A 59 -4.06 13.37 -3.78
C PHE A 59 -3.28 13.16 -2.48
N ILE A 60 -3.88 13.51 -1.32
CA ILE A 60 -3.24 13.30 -0.01
C ILE A 60 -3.04 11.81 0.27
N CYS A 61 -4.02 10.97 -0.07
CA CYS A 61 -3.94 9.52 0.05
C CYS A 61 -2.82 8.94 -0.83
N SER A 62 -2.71 9.40 -2.08
CA SER A 62 -1.64 9.01 -3.00
C SER A 62 -0.27 9.37 -2.44
N LEU A 63 -0.08 10.61 -1.98
CA LEU A 63 1.20 11.04 -1.39
C LEU A 63 1.58 10.18 -0.18
N GLY A 64 0.66 10.00 0.75
CA GLY A 64 0.88 9.13 1.92
C GLY A 64 1.26 7.72 1.51
N SER A 65 0.54 7.15 0.54
CA SER A 65 0.81 5.82 0.03
C SER A 65 2.15 5.69 -0.70
N ILE A 66 2.59 6.70 -1.45
CA ILE A 66 3.87 6.66 -2.18
C ILE A 66 5.01 6.68 -1.17
N LEU A 67 4.94 7.56 -0.16
CA LEU A 67 5.91 7.59 0.93
C LEU A 67 5.92 6.26 1.70
N GLY A 68 4.75 5.68 1.95
CA GLY A 68 4.63 4.37 2.58
C GLY A 68 5.20 3.24 1.73
N ALA A 69 5.05 3.31 0.40
CA ALA A 69 5.62 2.33 -0.53
C ALA A 69 7.14 2.38 -0.55
N ILE A 70 7.72 3.58 -0.57
CA ILE A 70 9.17 3.79 -0.45
C ILE A 70 9.67 3.24 0.88
N PHE A 71 8.95 3.53 1.97
CA PHE A 71 9.31 2.99 3.28
C PHE A 71 9.20 1.46 3.33
N GLY A 72 8.16 0.87 2.75
CA GLY A 72 8.00 -0.58 2.62
C GLY A 72 9.12 -1.24 1.80
N TYR A 73 9.55 -0.60 0.72
CA TYR A 73 10.70 -1.04 -0.07
C TYR A 73 11.99 -1.08 0.78
N VAL A 74 12.25 -0.02 1.55
CA VAL A 74 13.41 0.03 2.45
C VAL A 74 13.30 -1.06 3.53
N ILE A 75 12.11 -1.28 4.11
CA ILE A 75 11.89 -2.38 5.05
C ILE A 75 12.26 -3.72 4.41
N GLY A 76 11.80 -3.97 3.18
CA GLY A 76 12.09 -5.20 2.44
C GLY A 76 13.59 -5.39 2.19
N SER A 77 14.29 -4.35 1.73
CA SER A 77 15.70 -4.47 1.41
C SER A 77 16.58 -4.67 2.65
N TYR A 78 16.32 -3.94 3.74
CA TYR A 78 17.14 -4.01 4.95
C TYR A 78 16.79 -5.18 5.88
N LEU A 79 15.51 -5.58 5.97
CA LEU A 79 15.14 -6.69 6.84
C LEU A 79 15.39 -8.04 6.21
N TRP A 80 15.39 -8.14 4.87
CA TRP A 80 15.58 -9.42 4.20
C TRP A 80 17.06 -9.81 4.04
N TRP A 81 17.92 -8.82 3.87
CA TRP A 81 19.35 -9.01 3.59
C TRP A 81 20.21 -8.51 4.75
N GLU A 82 21.14 -9.35 5.20
CA GLU A 82 22.17 -8.97 6.19
C GLU A 82 23.49 -8.57 5.49
N GLY A 83 23.72 -9.11 4.29
CA GLY A 83 24.85 -8.80 3.44
C GLY A 83 24.61 -9.30 2.01
N VAL A 84 25.61 -9.15 1.14
CA VAL A 84 25.52 -9.60 -0.26
C VAL A 84 25.25 -11.11 -0.30
N ASN A 85 24.10 -11.51 -0.84
CA ASN A 85 23.63 -12.89 -0.92
C ASN A 85 23.52 -13.62 0.43
N GLN A 86 23.37 -12.90 1.54
CA GLN A 86 23.15 -13.49 2.86
C GLN A 86 21.79 -13.09 3.40
N PHE A 87 20.91 -14.09 3.54
CA PHE A 87 19.61 -13.93 4.17
C PHE A 87 19.77 -13.62 5.65
N SER A 88 19.05 -12.60 6.09
CA SER A 88 18.97 -12.22 7.50
C SER A 88 18.33 -13.33 8.33
N TRP A 89 18.50 -13.24 9.65
CA TRP A 89 17.80 -14.13 10.58
C TRP A 89 16.27 -14.12 10.39
N LEU A 90 15.68 -12.97 10.04
CA LEU A 90 14.24 -12.86 9.79
C LEU A 90 13.82 -13.62 8.53
N ALA A 91 14.59 -13.51 7.46
CA ALA A 91 14.33 -14.24 6.21
C ALA A 91 14.43 -15.76 6.43
N ARG A 92 15.43 -16.22 7.20
CA ARG A 92 15.57 -17.64 7.58
C ARG A 92 14.39 -18.14 8.41
N LEU A 93 13.97 -17.36 9.41
CA LEU A 93 12.77 -17.67 10.20
C LEU A 93 11.54 -17.79 9.29
N PHE A 94 11.38 -16.88 8.31
CA PHE A 94 10.29 -16.95 7.34
C PHE A 94 10.31 -18.26 6.53
N PHE A 95 11.48 -18.69 6.05
CA PHE A 95 11.63 -19.97 5.33
C PHE A 95 11.34 -21.19 6.22
N ASP A 96 11.70 -21.13 7.50
CA ASP A 96 11.49 -22.24 8.44
C ASP A 96 10.02 -22.33 8.93
N VAL A 97 9.35 -21.18 9.10
CA VAL A 97 8.00 -21.10 9.68
C VAL A 97 6.91 -21.22 8.63
N ILE A 98 7.12 -20.73 7.41
CA ILE A 98 6.09 -20.71 6.36
C ILE A 98 6.23 -21.96 5.49
N PRO A 99 5.35 -22.97 5.64
CA PRO A 99 5.43 -24.19 4.86
C PRO A 99 5.27 -23.88 3.37
N GLY A 100 6.22 -24.34 2.56
CA GLY A 100 6.23 -24.15 1.11
C GLY A 100 6.76 -22.80 0.64
N PHE A 101 7.31 -21.95 1.52
CA PHE A 101 8.08 -20.79 1.12
C PHE A 101 9.56 -21.11 1.26
N THR A 102 10.19 -21.60 0.18
CA THR A 102 11.60 -22.00 0.17
C THR A 102 12.47 -20.98 -0.57
N PRO A 103 13.80 -21.01 -0.36
CA PRO A 103 14.72 -20.16 -1.12
C PRO A 103 14.58 -20.33 -2.65
N GLU A 104 14.32 -21.54 -3.14
CA GLU A 104 14.13 -21.78 -4.59
C GLU A 104 12.89 -21.06 -5.12
N ILE A 105 11.80 -21.07 -4.36
CA ILE A 105 10.57 -20.36 -4.71
C ILE A 105 10.82 -18.85 -4.66
N PHE A 106 11.53 -18.36 -3.64
CA PHE A 106 11.92 -16.96 -3.53
C PHE A 106 12.67 -16.49 -4.78
N TYR A 107 13.73 -17.19 -5.18
CA TYR A 107 14.50 -16.86 -6.40
C TYR A 107 13.65 -16.97 -7.67
N SER A 108 12.77 -17.95 -7.77
CA SER A 108 11.86 -18.08 -8.92
C SER A 108 10.92 -16.88 -9.07
N ILE A 109 10.46 -16.31 -7.95
CA ILE A 109 9.60 -15.12 -7.92
C ILE A 109 10.45 -13.89 -8.24
N GLN A 110 11.66 -13.81 -7.68
CA GLN A 110 12.62 -12.74 -7.99
C GLN A 110 12.87 -12.63 -9.50
N THR A 111 13.14 -13.74 -10.19
CA THR A 111 13.33 -13.74 -11.65
C THR A 111 12.09 -13.21 -12.39
N LYS A 112 10.87 -13.52 -11.93
CA LYS A 112 9.65 -12.95 -12.52
C LYS A 112 9.58 -11.44 -12.31
N TYR A 113 9.96 -10.96 -11.12
CA TYR A 113 10.03 -9.53 -10.86
C TYR A 113 11.11 -8.83 -11.69
N GLU A 114 12.24 -9.48 -11.99
CA GLU A 114 13.26 -8.94 -12.89
C GLU A 114 12.74 -8.81 -14.33
N ILE A 115 12.05 -9.84 -14.83
CA ILE A 115 11.52 -9.88 -16.20
C ILE A 115 10.42 -8.82 -16.40
N TRP A 116 9.46 -8.76 -15.48
CA TRP A 116 8.25 -7.95 -15.64
C TRP A 116 8.33 -6.57 -14.98
N ASN A 117 9.19 -6.43 -13.95
CA ASN A 117 9.58 -5.20 -13.28
C ASN A 117 8.42 -4.22 -13.04
N PHE A 118 8.32 -3.18 -13.85
CA PHE A 118 7.25 -2.19 -13.84
C PHE A 118 5.84 -2.81 -13.80
N TRP A 119 5.58 -3.83 -14.64
CA TRP A 119 4.25 -4.39 -14.81
C TRP A 119 3.74 -5.13 -13.58
N VAL A 120 4.61 -5.81 -12.84
CA VAL A 120 4.19 -6.52 -11.61
C VAL A 120 3.75 -5.51 -10.57
N VAL A 121 4.56 -4.46 -10.35
CA VAL A 121 4.25 -3.42 -9.36
C VAL A 121 3.01 -2.63 -9.79
N PHE A 122 2.90 -2.28 -11.07
CA PHE A 122 1.78 -1.51 -11.60
C PHE A 122 0.46 -2.28 -11.50
N THR A 123 0.42 -3.53 -11.94
CA THR A 123 -0.80 -4.34 -11.93
C THR A 123 -1.22 -4.71 -10.51
N ALA A 124 -0.26 -4.94 -9.61
CA ALA A 124 -0.58 -5.41 -8.27
C ALA A 124 -1.38 -4.40 -7.43
N GLY A 125 -1.24 -3.08 -7.65
CA GLY A 125 -2.09 -2.09 -6.96
C GLY A 125 -3.58 -2.13 -7.35
N PHE A 126 -3.94 -2.85 -8.42
CA PHE A 126 -5.34 -3.11 -8.81
C PHE A 126 -5.83 -4.50 -8.42
N THR A 127 -4.93 -5.39 -7.98
CA THR A 127 -5.31 -6.73 -7.52
C THR A 127 -5.87 -6.69 -6.09
N PRO A 128 -6.60 -7.73 -5.64
CA PRO A 128 -7.03 -7.87 -4.25
C PRO A 128 -5.86 -8.20 -3.28
N ILE A 129 -4.63 -8.28 -3.78
CA ILE A 129 -3.44 -8.56 -2.96
C ILE A 129 -3.09 -7.30 -2.15
N PRO A 130 -2.83 -7.41 -0.84
CA PRO A 130 -2.44 -6.27 -0.02
C PRO A 130 -1.18 -5.59 -0.58
N PHE A 131 -1.24 -4.27 -0.77
CA PHE A 131 -0.18 -3.56 -1.49
C PHE A 131 1.17 -3.61 -0.79
N LYS A 132 1.19 -3.67 0.56
CA LYS A 132 2.41 -3.87 1.35
C LYS A 132 3.23 -5.10 0.96
N VAL A 133 2.57 -6.18 0.51
CA VAL A 133 3.26 -7.41 0.15
C VAL A 133 4.17 -7.12 -1.03
N ILE A 134 3.66 -6.35 -1.99
CA ILE A 134 4.37 -5.94 -3.19
C ILE A 134 5.48 -4.94 -2.86
N THR A 135 5.23 -3.97 -1.98
CA THR A 135 6.24 -2.96 -1.61
C THR A 135 7.41 -3.58 -0.86
N ILE A 136 7.13 -4.45 0.13
CA ILE A 136 8.17 -5.17 0.88
C ILE A 136 8.88 -6.18 -0.03
N SER A 137 8.14 -6.96 -0.83
CA SER A 137 8.78 -7.91 -1.74
C SER A 137 9.63 -7.22 -2.80
N ALA A 138 9.22 -6.04 -3.28
CA ALA A 138 10.00 -5.26 -4.24
C ALA A 138 11.37 -4.85 -3.67
N GLY A 139 11.43 -4.50 -2.39
CA GLY A 139 12.68 -4.24 -1.68
C GLY A 139 13.51 -5.51 -1.45
N ALA A 140 12.85 -6.60 -1.03
CA ALA A 140 13.52 -7.88 -0.81
C ALA A 140 14.09 -8.48 -2.11
N PHE A 141 13.48 -8.22 -3.27
CA PHE A 141 13.96 -8.69 -4.57
C PHE A 141 14.93 -7.73 -5.26
N ASP A 142 15.25 -6.60 -4.65
CA ASP A 142 16.12 -5.55 -5.20
C ASP A 142 15.69 -5.07 -6.59
N ILE A 143 14.38 -4.81 -6.74
CA ILE A 143 13.83 -4.27 -7.99
C ILE A 143 14.38 -2.85 -8.20
N ASN A 144 14.64 -2.47 -9.45
CA ASN A 144 14.99 -1.10 -9.81
C ASN A 144 14.08 -0.07 -9.11
N PHE A 145 14.67 0.69 -8.19
CA PHE A 145 13.94 1.62 -7.32
C PHE A 145 13.15 2.67 -8.10
N ILE A 146 13.71 3.19 -9.20
CA ILE A 146 13.06 4.22 -10.01
C ILE A 146 11.81 3.64 -10.68
N LEU A 147 11.92 2.47 -11.31
CA LEU A 147 10.77 1.79 -11.93
C LEU A 147 9.71 1.43 -10.89
N PHE A 148 10.12 0.97 -9.71
CA PHE A 148 9.21 0.70 -8.59
C PHE A 148 8.44 1.95 -8.16
N VAL A 149 9.12 3.10 -7.97
CA VAL A 149 8.48 4.34 -7.55
C VAL A 149 7.50 4.84 -8.61
N ILE A 150 7.89 4.80 -9.89
CA ILE A 150 7.02 5.22 -11.00
C ILE A 150 5.78 4.32 -11.08
N ALA A 151 5.97 2.99 -11.08
CA ALA A 151 4.89 2.02 -11.14
C ALA A 151 3.93 2.15 -9.95
N SER A 152 4.47 2.26 -8.74
CA SER A 152 3.70 2.44 -7.51
C SER A 152 2.91 3.75 -7.52
N THR A 153 3.55 4.84 -7.95
CA THR A 153 2.92 6.16 -8.05
C THR A 153 1.74 6.14 -9.02
N LEU A 154 1.93 5.57 -10.21
CA LEU A 154 0.89 5.46 -11.22
C LEU A 154 -0.26 4.58 -10.75
N SER A 155 0.05 3.38 -10.25
CA SER A 155 -0.94 2.39 -9.82
C SER A 155 -1.79 2.92 -8.64
N ARG A 156 -1.14 3.43 -7.60
CA ARG A 156 -1.83 3.90 -6.38
C ARG A 156 -2.60 5.17 -6.63
N SER A 157 -2.04 6.11 -7.39
CA SER A 157 -2.77 7.31 -7.77
C SER A 157 -3.98 6.96 -8.62
N ALA A 158 -3.83 6.12 -9.63
CA ALA A 158 -4.96 5.71 -10.46
C ALA A 158 -6.07 5.06 -9.62
N ARG A 159 -5.76 4.16 -8.69
CA ARG A 159 -6.76 3.55 -7.79
C ARG A 159 -7.54 4.60 -6.98
N PHE A 160 -6.84 5.48 -6.26
CA PHE A 160 -7.50 6.46 -5.39
C PHE A 160 -8.25 7.53 -6.16
N PHE A 161 -7.70 7.98 -7.29
CA PHE A 161 -8.37 8.94 -8.15
C PHE A 161 -9.59 8.33 -8.85
N LEU A 162 -9.54 7.06 -9.27
CA LEU A 162 -10.71 6.36 -9.80
C LEU A 162 -11.81 6.27 -8.75
N LEU A 163 -11.47 5.86 -7.52
CA LEU A 163 -12.45 5.80 -6.43
C LEU A 163 -13.06 7.17 -6.13
N SER A 164 -12.23 8.20 -5.97
CA SER A 164 -12.72 9.57 -5.73
C SER A 164 -13.51 10.13 -6.91
N ALA A 165 -13.17 9.81 -8.15
CA ALA A 165 -13.91 10.23 -9.34
C ALA A 165 -15.29 9.58 -9.40
N LEU A 166 -15.40 8.29 -9.04
CA LEU A 166 -16.68 7.60 -8.94
C LEU A 166 -17.56 8.23 -7.86
N ILE A 167 -17.00 8.55 -6.69
CA ILE A 167 -17.75 9.22 -5.61
C ILE A 167 -18.15 10.64 -6.00
N TRP A 168 -17.25 11.37 -6.67
CA TRP A 168 -17.54 12.72 -7.13
C TRP A 168 -18.69 12.74 -8.15
N LYS A 169 -18.74 11.76 -9.07
CA LYS A 169 -19.75 11.68 -10.12
C LYS A 169 -21.07 11.04 -9.68
N PHE A 170 -21.01 9.97 -8.89
CA PHE A 170 -22.18 9.13 -8.56
C PHE A 170 -22.59 9.17 -7.10
N GLY A 171 -21.87 9.89 -6.24
CA GLY A 171 -22.08 9.83 -4.80
C GLY A 171 -23.38 10.45 -4.30
N GLU A 172 -24.31 10.85 -5.20
CA GLU A 172 -25.62 11.51 -4.96
C GLU A 172 -26.47 10.86 -3.88
#